data_AF-A0A8T4YW48-F1
#
_entry.id   AF-A0A8T4YW48-F1
#
_cell.length_a   1.000
_cell.length_b   1.000
_cell.length_c   1.000
_cell.angle_alpha   90.00
_cell.angle_beta   90.00
_cell.angle_gamma   90.00
#
_symmetry.space_group_name_H-M   'P 1'
#
loop_
_entity.id
_entity.type
_entity.pdbx_description
1 polymer ?
#
loop_
_entity_poly.entity_id
_entity_poly.type
_entity_poly.pdbx_seq_one_letter_code
_entity_poly.pdbx_strand_id
1 'polypeptide(L)'
;SKRISKTSAVQAMIPYEVPLRIGPSDFVDFLDNRKICYIRLKGRYFGDTPASIDVKLNIWDAPNSGGVVIDAIRAVKLALDRGISGPLISISSYAFKHPPVHAPASLAREWVDEFINGSRER
;
A
#
# COMPACT_ATOMS: atom_id res chain seq x y z
N SER A 1 -2.95 10.10 12.68
CA SER A 1 -1.56 10.60 12.43
C SER A 1 -0.88 9.73 11.37
N LYS A 2 -0.04 10.31 10.49
CA LYS A 2 0.74 9.61 9.44
C LYS A 2 1.61 8.46 9.98
N ARG A 3 2.00 8.52 11.26
CA ARG A 3 2.78 7.45 11.90
C ARG A 3 1.92 6.21 12.14
N ILE A 4 0.76 6.40 12.76
CA ILE A 4 -0.18 5.33 13.13
C ILE A 4 -0.60 4.57 11.86
N SER A 5 -0.93 5.30 10.79
CA SER A 5 -1.38 4.71 9.53
C SER A 5 -0.34 3.79 8.88
N LYS A 6 0.91 4.23 8.82
CA LYS A 6 2.00 3.43 8.24
C LYS A 6 2.34 2.23 9.13
N THR A 7 2.34 2.43 10.45
CA THR A 7 2.61 1.36 11.41
C THR A 7 1.57 0.25 11.32
N SER A 8 0.28 0.59 11.36
CA SER A 8 -0.79 -0.40 11.27
C SER A 8 -0.77 -1.14 9.92
N ALA A 9 -0.47 -0.44 8.82
CA ALA A 9 -0.39 -1.05 7.50
C ALA A 9 0.74 -2.09 7.40
N VAL A 10 1.93 -1.82 7.97
CA VAL A 10 3.02 -2.80 8.00
C VAL A 10 2.70 -3.96 8.95
N GLN A 11 2.15 -3.66 10.13
CA GLN A 11 1.84 -4.68 11.13
C GLN A 11 0.73 -5.64 10.66
N ALA A 12 -0.27 -5.15 9.92
CA ALA A 12 -1.34 -5.98 9.35
C ALA A 12 -0.82 -7.03 8.34
N MET A 13 0.39 -6.86 7.81
CA MET A 13 0.98 -7.74 6.82
C MET A 13 1.94 -8.79 7.41
N ILE A 14 2.26 -8.71 8.71
CA ILE A 14 3.19 -9.63 9.37
C ILE A 14 2.39 -10.53 10.34
N PRO A 15 2.47 -11.87 10.22
CA PRO A 15 1.65 -12.78 11.01
C PRO A 15 2.11 -12.96 12.47
N TYR A 16 3.11 -12.19 12.91
CA TYR A 16 3.69 -12.25 14.26
C TYR A 16 4.16 -10.86 14.69
N GLU A 17 4.34 -10.69 16.00
CA GLU A 17 4.84 -9.44 16.55
C GLU A 17 6.31 -9.22 16.19
N VAL A 18 6.60 -8.02 15.68
CA VAL A 18 7.95 -7.58 15.35
C VAL A 18 8.19 -6.21 15.99
N PRO A 19 9.33 -6.02 16.68
CA PRO A 19 9.74 -4.69 17.10
C PRO A 19 9.87 -3.76 15.89
N LEU A 20 8.92 -2.84 15.74
CA LEU A 20 8.83 -1.96 14.58
C LEU A 20 8.93 -0.50 15.01
N ARG A 21 9.66 0.31 14.24
CA ARG A 21 9.69 1.76 14.40
C ARG A 21 9.56 2.40 13.02
N ILE A 22 8.51 3.18 12.85
CA ILE A 22 8.31 3.97 11.64
C ILE A 22 8.38 5.45 12.03
N GLY A 23 9.40 6.12 11.50
CA GLY A 23 9.61 7.55 11.72
C GLY A 23 8.58 8.42 10.98
N PRO A 24 8.37 9.66 11.44
CA PRO A 24 7.69 10.67 10.62
C PRO A 24 8.48 10.92 9.33
N SER A 25 7.80 11.45 8.32
CA SER A 25 8.50 11.98 7.14
C SER A 25 8.94 13.40 7.47
N ASP A 26 10.24 13.62 7.61
CA ASP A 26 10.80 14.97 7.72
C ASP A 26 10.73 15.69 6.38
N PHE A 27 10.63 17.01 6.43
CA PHE A 27 10.66 17.86 5.27
C PHE A 27 12.09 18.35 5.04
N VAL A 28 12.57 18.19 3.81
CA VAL A 28 13.90 18.61 3.38
C VAL A 28 13.74 19.33 2.06
N ASP A 29 13.86 20.66 2.10
CA ASP A 29 13.43 21.56 1.02
C ASP A 29 14.02 21.20 -0.35
N PHE A 30 15.32 20.90 -0.40
CA PHE A 30 16.02 20.58 -1.66
C PHE A 30 15.68 19.21 -2.27
N LEU A 31 14.84 18.41 -1.61
CA LEU A 31 14.33 17.17 -2.17
C LEU A 31 13.16 17.41 -3.13
N ASP A 32 12.55 18.59 -3.13
CA ASP A 32 11.35 18.92 -3.92
C ASP A 32 10.26 17.85 -3.72
N ASN A 33 9.83 17.19 -4.80
CA ASN A 33 8.84 16.10 -4.76
C ASN A 33 9.46 14.70 -4.60
N ARG A 34 10.79 14.61 -4.44
CA ARG A 34 11.46 13.34 -4.17
C ARG A 34 11.21 12.90 -2.73
N LYS A 35 11.06 11.59 -2.59
CA LYS A 35 10.87 10.92 -1.32
C LYS A 35 11.95 9.89 -1.16
N ILE A 36 12.72 10.07 -0.09
CA ILE A 36 13.75 9.12 0.30
C ILE A 36 13.23 8.31 1.49
N CYS A 37 13.24 6.99 1.35
CA CYS A 37 12.85 6.06 2.40
C CYS A 37 14.02 5.13 2.70
N TYR A 38 14.34 4.98 3.99
CA TYR A 38 15.29 3.99 4.47
C TYR A 38 14.53 2.91 5.23
N ILE A 39 14.77 1.66 4.84
CA ILE A 39 14.18 0.48 5.49
C ILE A 39 15.33 -0.41 5.93
N ARG A 40 15.39 -0.71 7.23
CA ARG A 40 16.33 -1.66 7.81
C ARG A 40 15.55 -2.84 8.38
N LEU A 41 15.88 -4.04 7.92
CA LEU A 41 15.34 -5.29 8.42
C LEU A 41 16.47 -6.09 9.05
N LYS A 42 16.20 -6.72 10.19
CA LYS A 42 17.11 -7.66 10.84
C LYS A 42 16.34 -8.93 11.14
N GLY A 43 16.96 -10.06 10.88
CA GLY A 43 16.36 -11.36 11.08
C GLY A 43 17.40 -12.45 11.13
N ARG A 44 16.95 -13.69 11.00
CA ARG A 44 17.79 -14.89 10.96
C ARG A 44 17.30 -15.80 9.85
N TYR A 45 18.22 -16.57 9.25
CA TYR A 45 17.90 -17.59 8.26
C TYR A 45 18.40 -18.97 8.73
N PHE A 46 18.57 -19.91 7.81
CA PHE A 46 19.00 -21.28 8.11
C PHE A 46 20.20 -21.35 9.08
N GLY A 47 20.08 -22.23 10.08
CA GLY A 47 21.10 -22.41 11.12
C GLY A 47 21.18 -21.28 12.15
N ASP A 48 20.08 -20.55 12.39
CA ASP A 48 20.02 -19.38 13.28
C ASP A 48 20.97 -18.23 12.87
N THR A 49 21.44 -18.27 11.61
CA THR A 49 22.45 -17.34 11.12
C THR A 49 21.83 -15.94 10.97
N PRO A 50 22.43 -14.89 11.57
CA PRO A 50 21.89 -13.54 11.49
C PRO A 50 21.97 -12.99 10.06
N ALA A 51 20.95 -12.24 9.66
CA ALA A 51 20.90 -11.51 8.40
C ALA A 51 20.35 -10.10 8.62
N SER A 52 20.82 -9.17 7.79
CA SER A 52 20.32 -7.79 7.77
C SER A 52 20.14 -7.31 6.34
N ILE A 53 19.10 -6.53 6.12
CA ILE A 53 18.80 -5.90 4.84
C ILE A 53 18.66 -4.41 5.08
N ASP A 54 19.41 -3.61 4.33
CA ASP A 54 19.29 -2.16 4.27
C ASP A 54 18.85 -1.74 2.88
N VAL A 55 17.72 -1.04 2.79
CA VAL A 55 17.13 -0.58 1.53
C VAL A 55 16.99 0.93 1.57
N LYS A 56 17.45 1.60 0.50
CA LYS A 56 17.18 3.01 0.23
C LYS A 56 16.31 3.12 -1.01
N LEU A 57 15.11 3.68 -0.86
CA LEU A 57 14.24 4.04 -1.97
C LEU A 57 14.37 5.55 -2.22
N ASN A 58 14.63 5.93 -3.47
CA ASN A 58 14.64 7.32 -3.93
C ASN A 58 13.68 7.43 -5.11
N ILE A 59 12.50 8.01 -4.88
CA ILE A 59 11.38 8.01 -5.82
C ILE A 59 10.70 9.37 -5.87
N TRP A 60 9.96 9.66 -6.92
CA TRP A 60 9.09 10.84 -7.02
C TRP A 60 7.70 10.52 -6.43
N ASP A 61 7.21 11.28 -5.45
CA ASP A 61 5.98 10.94 -4.71
C ASP A 61 4.70 11.24 -5.52
N ALA A 62 4.68 12.32 -6.31
CA ALA A 62 3.51 12.71 -7.09
C ALA A 62 3.21 11.73 -8.24
N PRO A 63 4.17 11.31 -9.08
CA PRO A 63 3.93 10.30 -10.12
C PRO A 63 3.46 8.96 -9.54
N ASN A 64 4.02 8.54 -8.40
CA ASN A 64 3.59 7.32 -7.72
C ASN A 64 2.12 7.36 -7.31
N SER A 65 1.65 8.51 -6.80
CA SER A 65 0.25 8.67 -6.42
C SER A 65 -0.65 8.85 -7.65
N GLY A 66 -0.16 9.52 -8.69
CA GLY A 66 -0.91 9.77 -9.93
C GLY A 66 -1.41 8.49 -10.60
N GLY A 67 -0.56 7.48 -10.74
CA GLY A 67 -0.96 6.18 -11.32
C GLY A 67 -2.10 5.52 -10.54
N VAL A 68 -1.99 5.49 -9.21
CA VAL A 68 -3.01 4.91 -8.33
C VAL A 68 -4.34 5.66 -8.44
N VAL A 69 -4.31 6.99 -8.53
CA VAL A 69 -5.53 7.80 -8.65
C VAL A 69 -6.21 7.59 -10.00
N ILE A 70 -5.46 7.44 -11.09
CA ILE A 70 -6.03 7.16 -12.42
C ILE A 70 -6.83 5.86 -12.40
N ASP A 71 -6.27 4.79 -11.82
CA ASP A 71 -6.97 3.51 -11.74
C ASP A 71 -8.20 3.57 -10.83
N ALA A 72 -8.11 4.30 -9.71
CA ALA A 72 -9.26 4.54 -8.84
C ALA A 72 -10.40 5.26 -9.56
N ILE A 73 -10.10 6.32 -10.33
CA ILE A 73 -11.11 7.06 -11.10
C ILE A 73 -11.77 6.16 -12.14
N ARG A 74 -10.98 5.33 -12.84
CA ARG A 74 -11.50 4.40 -13.85
C ARG A 74 -12.40 3.34 -13.23
N ALA A 75 -12.04 2.78 -12.08
CA ALA A 75 -12.87 1.84 -11.34
C ALA A 75 -14.18 2.46 -10.87
N VAL A 76 -14.14 3.72 -10.39
CA VAL A 76 -15.36 4.47 -10.03
C VAL A 76 -16.25 4.70 -11.24
N LYS A 77 -15.68 5.07 -12.39
CA LYS A 77 -16.46 5.23 -13.63
C LYS A 77 -17.14 3.91 -14.05
N LEU A 78 -16.41 2.80 -13.96
CA LEU A 78 -16.95 1.48 -14.24
C LEU A 78 -18.09 1.09 -13.29
N ALA A 79 -17.96 1.40 -11.99
CA ALA A 79 -19.02 1.20 -11.01
C ALA A 79 -20.27 2.01 -11.34
N LEU A 80 -20.11 3.29 -11.72
CA LEU A 80 -21.20 4.16 -12.13
C LEU A 80 -21.93 3.60 -13.35
N ASP A 81 -21.20 3.09 -14.35
CA ASP A 81 -21.78 2.49 -15.56
C ASP A 81 -22.57 1.21 -15.26
N ARG A 82 -22.24 0.52 -14.17
CA ARG A 82 -22.92 -0.68 -13.69
C ARG A 82 -24.01 -0.40 -12.65
N GLY A 83 -24.25 0.88 -12.29
CA GLY A 83 -25.21 1.26 -11.26
C GLY A 83 -24.82 0.81 -9.84
N ILE A 84 -23.53 0.53 -9.59
CA ILE A 84 -23.04 0.08 -8.29
C ILE A 84 -22.88 1.30 -7.37
N SER A 85 -23.35 1.16 -6.13
CA SER A 85 -23.28 2.21 -5.11
C SER A 85 -22.63 1.69 -3.82
N GLY A 86 -22.10 2.61 -3.00
CA GLY A 86 -21.39 2.27 -1.77
C GLY A 86 -19.90 2.00 -1.98
N PRO A 87 -19.20 1.44 -0.97
CA PRO A 87 -17.76 1.26 -1.03
C PRO A 87 -17.33 0.22 -2.08
N LEU A 88 -16.40 0.59 -2.95
CA LEU A 88 -15.76 -0.32 -3.91
C LEU A 88 -14.58 -1.01 -3.24
N ILE A 89 -14.85 -2.16 -2.60
CA ILE A 89 -13.89 -2.89 -1.77
C ILE A 89 -12.63 -3.28 -2.55
N SER A 90 -12.77 -3.74 -3.79
CA SER A 90 -11.68 -4.22 -4.64
C SER A 90 -10.63 -3.14 -4.87
N ILE A 91 -11.02 -2.04 -5.52
CA ILE A 91 -10.09 -0.94 -5.79
C ILE A 91 -9.63 -0.25 -4.50
N SER A 92 -10.49 -0.19 -3.48
CA SER A 92 -10.11 0.44 -2.22
C SER A 92 -8.97 -0.30 -1.55
N SER A 93 -9.06 -1.64 -1.50
CA SER A 93 -8.06 -2.53 -0.90
C SER A 93 -6.71 -2.46 -1.60
N TYR A 94 -6.73 -2.19 -2.92
CA TYR A 94 -5.52 -2.07 -3.73
C TYR A 94 -4.89 -0.67 -3.66
N ALA A 95 -5.71 0.38 -3.73
CA ALA A 95 -5.24 1.75 -3.93
C ALA A 95 -4.94 2.52 -2.63
N PHE A 96 -5.58 2.16 -1.51
CA PHE A 96 -5.53 2.97 -0.28
C PHE A 96 -4.88 2.24 0.89
N LYS A 97 -4.27 3.02 1.79
CA LYS A 97 -3.59 2.50 3.00
C LYS A 97 -4.56 2.09 4.11
N HIS A 98 -5.78 2.61 4.08
CA HIS A 98 -6.86 2.32 5.02
C HIS A 98 -8.15 2.04 4.26
N PRO A 99 -8.21 0.91 3.56
CA PRO A 99 -9.44 0.47 2.92
C PRO A 99 -10.47 0.04 3.98
N PRO A 100 -11.76 -0.04 3.60
CA PRO A 100 -12.79 -0.63 4.47
C PRO A 100 -12.51 -2.11 4.81
N VAL A 101 -11.88 -2.85 3.89
CA VAL A 101 -11.43 -4.23 4.08
C VAL A 101 -9.97 -4.31 3.70
N HIS A 102 -9.13 -4.85 4.57
CA HIS A 102 -7.71 -5.07 4.28
C HIS A 102 -7.52 -6.40 3.54
N ALA A 103 -6.66 -6.39 2.52
CA ALA A 103 -6.24 -7.60 1.81
C ALA A 103 -4.73 -7.52 1.50
N PRO A 104 -4.03 -8.67 1.44
CA PRO A 104 -2.69 -8.71 0.89
C PRO A 104 -2.63 -8.14 -0.52
N ALA A 105 -1.51 -7.50 -0.89
CA ALA A 105 -1.39 -6.79 -2.16
C ALA A 105 -1.66 -7.67 -3.41
N SER A 106 -1.27 -8.94 -3.39
CA SER A 106 -1.58 -9.90 -4.46
C SER A 106 -3.07 -10.15 -4.58
N LEU A 107 -3.75 -10.41 -3.45
CA LEU A 107 -5.18 -10.67 -3.41
C LEU A 107 -5.99 -9.42 -3.77
N ALA A 108 -5.58 -8.24 -3.28
CA ALA A 108 -6.21 -6.98 -3.64
C ALA A 108 -6.12 -6.70 -5.16
N ARG A 109 -5.03 -7.12 -5.80
CA ARG A 109 -4.89 -7.02 -7.26
C ARG A 109 -5.86 -7.97 -7.97
N GLU A 110 -5.94 -9.23 -7.54
CA GLU A 110 -6.90 -10.20 -8.08
C GLU A 110 -8.34 -9.69 -7.97
N TRP A 111 -8.70 -9.07 -6.85
CA TRP A 111 -10.01 -8.48 -6.64
C TRP A 111 -10.32 -7.35 -7.62
N VAL A 112 -9.33 -6.50 -7.92
CA VAL A 112 -9.47 -5.46 -8.95
C VAL A 112 -9.66 -6.08 -10.33
N ASP A 113 -8.91 -7.12 -10.67
CA ASP A 113 -9.06 -7.81 -11.96
C ASP A 113 -10.44 -8.48 -12.08
N GLU A 114 -10.92 -9.14 -11.02
CA GLU A 114 -12.28 -9.70 -10.93
C GLU A 114 -13.37 -8.62 -11.09
N PHE A 115 -13.19 -7.48 -10.41
CA PHE A 115 -14.10 -6.35 -10.52
C PHE A 115 -14.12 -5.80 -11.95
N ILE A 116 -12.96 -5.62 -12.59
CA ILE A 116 -12.88 -5.17 -13.99
C ILE A 116 -13.60 -6.16 -14.92
N ASN A 117 -13.38 -7.46 -14.73
CA ASN A 117 -14.00 -8.52 -15.53
C ASN A 117 -15.49 -8.76 -15.23
N GLY A 118 -16.02 -8.19 -14.14
CA GLY A 118 -17.42 -8.34 -13.73
C GLY A 118 -17.73 -9.64 -13.00
N SER A 119 -16.73 -10.44 -12.63
CA SER A 119 -16.91 -11.64 -11.79
C SER A 119 -17.08 -11.29 -10.30
N ARG A 120 -16.82 -10.03 -9.93
CA ARG A 120 -17.02 -9.49 -8.59
C ARG A 120 -17.81 -8.18 -8.64
N GLU A 121 -18.71 -8.02 -7.67
CA GLU A 121 -19.57 -6.83 -7.58
C GLU A 121 -18.81 -5.57 -7.12
N ARG A 122 -17.94 -5.64 -6.09
CA ARG A 122 -17.34 -4.45 -5.44
C ARG A 122 -15.89 -4.62 -5.06
#